data_AF-A0A936D4W4-F1
#
_entry.id   AF-A0A936D4W4-F1
#
_cell.length_a   1.000
_cell.length_b   1.000
_cell.length_c   1.000
_cell.angle_alpha   90.00
_cell.angle_beta   90.00
_cell.angle_gamma   90.00
#
_symmetry.space_group_name_H-M   'P 1'
#
loop_
_entity.id
_entity.type
_entity.pdbx_description
1 polymer ?
#
loop_
_entity_poly.entity_id
_entity_poly.type
_entity_poly.pdbx_seq_one_letter_code
_entity_poly.pdbx_strand_id
1 'polypeptide(L)'
;MVWDAWKKSFDTWEDRTAKLLEVALKSPVVLRPAAAALTAGLRAKAAADKVATYVVGHMGLPTKADQERALHAIYRLESRIIDLEEKLDAEREEKRTITVREAKPAEPREREALSAHDETQKTLVGLAHAPAETTEPRK
;
A
#
# COMPACT_ATOMS: atom_id res chain seq x y z
N MET A 1 3.91 17.90 -60.33
CA MET A 1 4.93 17.37 -61.26
C MET A 1 5.84 16.33 -60.60
N VAL A 2 6.78 16.69 -59.71
CA VAL A 2 7.69 15.71 -59.05
C VAL A 2 6.95 14.79 -58.06
N TRP A 3 6.03 15.36 -57.29
CA TRP A 3 5.18 14.60 -56.35
C TRP A 3 4.32 13.54 -57.05
N ASP A 4 3.69 13.90 -58.17
CA ASP A 4 2.79 13.00 -58.91
C ASP A 4 3.56 11.82 -59.53
N ALA A 5 4.79 12.06 -60.00
CA ALA A 5 5.67 11.01 -60.53
C ALA A 5 6.15 10.04 -59.42
N TRP A 6 6.50 10.57 -58.25
CA TRP A 6 6.82 9.75 -57.09
C TRP A 6 5.61 8.92 -56.65
N LYS A 7 4.44 9.55 -56.52
CA LYS A 7 3.21 8.90 -56.08
C LYS A 7 2.80 7.77 -57.02
N LYS A 8 2.82 8.00 -58.34
CA LYS A 8 2.55 6.96 -59.34
C LYS A 8 3.52 5.77 -59.24
N SER A 9 4.80 6.04 -58.97
CA SER A 9 5.82 5.00 -58.80
C SER A 9 5.60 4.22 -57.50
N PHE A 10 5.22 4.92 -56.42
CA PHE A 10 4.83 4.32 -55.15
C PHE A 10 3.59 3.44 -55.31
N ASP A 11 2.51 3.96 -55.92
CA ASP A 11 1.26 3.22 -56.14
C ASP A 11 1.51 1.96 -56.99
N THR A 12 2.36 2.05 -58.02
CA THR A 12 2.73 0.88 -58.85
C THR A 12 3.53 -0.15 -58.05
N TRP A 13 4.41 0.30 -57.15
CA TRP A 13 5.17 -0.58 -56.27
C TRP A 13 4.27 -1.23 -55.22
N GLU A 14 3.35 -0.47 -54.62
CA GLU A 14 2.38 -0.94 -53.65
C GLU A 14 1.49 -2.02 -54.28
N ASP A 15 0.91 -1.76 -55.44
CA ASP A 15 0.05 -2.73 -56.15
C ASP A 15 0.77 -4.05 -56.44
N ARG A 16 2.05 -3.97 -56.85
CA ARG A 16 2.86 -5.17 -57.14
C ARG A 16 3.22 -5.91 -55.86
N THR A 17 3.58 -5.19 -54.81
CA THR A 17 3.94 -5.78 -53.52
C THR A 17 2.73 -6.41 -52.87
N ALA A 18 1.57 -5.74 -52.90
CA ALA A 18 0.32 -6.24 -52.38
C ALA A 18 -0.10 -7.55 -53.05
N LYS A 19 -0.05 -7.63 -54.39
CA LYS A 19 -0.37 -8.86 -55.14
C LYS A 19 0.61 -9.99 -54.82
N LEU A 20 1.90 -9.69 -54.71
CA LEU A 20 2.91 -10.68 -54.33
C LEU A 20 2.69 -11.18 -52.90
N LEU A 21 2.37 -10.27 -51.98
CA LEU A 21 2.11 -10.59 -50.58
C LEU A 21 0.83 -11.42 -50.44
N GLU A 22 -0.21 -11.10 -51.22
CA GLU A 22 -1.46 -11.85 -51.23
C GLU A 22 -1.24 -13.30 -51.68
N VAL A 23 -0.45 -13.53 -52.74
CA VAL A 23 -0.09 -14.89 -53.19
C VAL A 23 0.77 -15.61 -52.15
N ALA A 24 1.73 -14.91 -51.53
CA ALA A 24 2.58 -15.47 -50.49
C ALA A 24 1.77 -15.84 -49.23
N LEU A 25 0.84 -15.00 -48.79
CA LEU A 25 -0.02 -15.20 -47.62
C LEU A 25 -1.14 -16.22 -47.86
N LYS A 26 -1.58 -16.41 -49.11
CA LYS A 26 -2.55 -17.46 -49.45
C LYS A 26 -1.90 -18.83 -49.68
N SER A 27 -0.58 -18.87 -49.88
CA SER A 27 0.14 -20.12 -50.14
C SER A 27 0.68 -20.75 -48.84
N PRO A 28 0.12 -21.89 -48.38
CA PRO A 28 0.64 -22.60 -47.21
C PRO A 28 2.05 -23.17 -47.44
N VAL A 29 2.47 -23.31 -48.71
CA VAL A 29 3.80 -23.80 -49.10
C VAL A 29 4.88 -22.73 -48.87
N VAL A 30 4.53 -21.44 -48.90
CA VAL A 30 5.45 -20.34 -48.61
C VAL A 30 5.40 -19.97 -47.12
N LEU A 31 4.20 -19.86 -46.57
CA LEU A 31 4.00 -19.45 -45.17
C LEU A 31 4.64 -20.39 -44.17
N ARG A 32 4.52 -21.71 -44.35
CA ARG A 32 5.05 -22.69 -43.39
C ARG A 32 6.58 -22.65 -43.26
N PRO A 33 7.38 -22.74 -44.34
CA PRO A 33 8.83 -22.64 -44.23
C PRO A 33 9.28 -21.24 -43.81
N ALA A 34 8.61 -20.17 -44.23
CA ALA A 34 8.92 -18.81 -43.79
C ALA A 34 8.69 -18.64 -42.28
N ALA A 35 7.56 -19.12 -41.75
CA ALA A 35 7.26 -19.11 -40.32
C ALA A 35 8.25 -19.97 -39.53
N ALA A 36 8.64 -21.14 -40.06
CA ALA A 36 9.64 -22.00 -39.43
C ALA A 36 11.02 -21.33 -39.41
N ALA A 37 11.45 -20.71 -40.51
CA ALA A 37 12.71 -19.98 -40.60
C ALA A 37 12.73 -18.77 -39.65
N LEU A 38 11.65 -18.00 -39.58
CA LEU A 38 11.51 -16.88 -38.66
C LEU A 38 11.52 -17.36 -37.20
N THR A 39 10.83 -18.45 -36.90
CA THR A 39 10.85 -19.06 -35.56
C THR A 39 12.26 -19.53 -35.19
N ALA A 40 12.97 -20.18 -36.11
CA ALA A 40 14.35 -20.59 -35.91
C ALA A 40 15.28 -19.39 -35.71
N GLY A 41 15.12 -18.33 -36.50
CA GLY A 41 15.86 -17.08 -36.37
C GLY A 41 15.62 -16.40 -35.03
N LEU A 42 14.37 -16.31 -34.56
CA LEU A 42 14.04 -15.76 -33.25
C LEU A 42 14.63 -16.59 -32.11
N ARG A 43 14.59 -17.93 -32.21
CA ARG A 43 15.22 -18.82 -31.22
C ARG A 43 16.74 -18.63 -31.20
N ALA A 44 17.36 -18.54 -32.37
CA ALA A 44 18.79 -18.29 -32.50
C ALA A 44 19.18 -16.93 -31.90
N LYS A 45 18.41 -15.87 -32.20
CA LYS A 45 18.58 -14.55 -31.58
C LYS A 45 18.44 -14.62 -30.06
N ALA A 46 17.41 -15.28 -29.55
CA ALA A 46 17.21 -15.42 -28.12
C ALA A 46 18.38 -16.17 -27.44
N ALA A 47 18.95 -17.18 -28.11
CA ALA A 47 20.15 -17.86 -27.62
C ALA A 47 21.38 -16.94 -27.63
N ALA A 48 21.58 -16.17 -28.70
CA ALA A 48 22.66 -15.18 -28.80
C ALA A 48 22.55 -14.10 -27.71
N ASP A 49 21.35 -13.57 -27.47
CA ASP A 49 21.10 -12.56 -26.43
C ASP A 49 21.42 -13.10 -25.02
N LYS A 50 21.14 -14.39 -24.74
CA LYS A 50 21.53 -15.05 -23.48
C LYS A 50 23.04 -15.16 -23.33
N VAL A 51 23.75 -15.55 -24.38
CA VAL A 51 25.21 -15.65 -24.36
C VAL A 51 25.84 -14.27 -24.17
N ALA A 52 25.33 -13.26 -24.89
CA ALA A 52 25.78 -11.88 -24.73
C ALA A 52 25.58 -11.40 -23.29
N THR A 53 24.41 -11.65 -22.70
CA THR A 53 24.11 -11.32 -21.30
C THR A 53 25.07 -12.02 -20.34
N TYR A 54 25.37 -13.31 -20.58
CA TYR A 54 26.34 -14.06 -19.77
C TYR A 54 27.75 -13.48 -19.87
N VAL A 55 28.23 -13.17 -21.07
CA VAL A 55 29.57 -12.59 -21.29
C VAL A 55 29.67 -11.20 -20.66
N VAL A 56 28.69 -10.34 -20.90
CA VAL A 56 28.60 -9.00 -20.32
C VAL A 56 28.55 -9.07 -18.79
N GLY A 57 27.80 -10.02 -18.24
CA GLY A 57 27.77 -10.30 -16.80
C GLY A 57 29.13 -10.75 -16.25
N HIS A 58 29.87 -11.61 -16.97
CA HIS A 58 31.23 -12.03 -16.58
C HIS A 58 32.24 -10.88 -16.65
N MET A 59 32.02 -9.91 -17.53
CA MET A 59 32.80 -8.68 -17.59
C MET A 59 32.44 -7.68 -16.48
N GLY A 60 31.49 -8.02 -15.60
CA GLY A 60 31.07 -7.19 -14.47
C GLY A 60 30.16 -6.03 -14.85
N LEU A 61 29.63 -6.01 -16.08
CA LEU A 61 28.67 -5.00 -16.51
C LEU A 61 27.26 -5.39 -16.07
N PRO A 62 26.49 -4.46 -15.48
CA PRO A 62 25.14 -4.75 -15.00
C PRO A 62 24.21 -5.08 -16.17
N THR A 63 23.57 -6.25 -16.11
CA THR A 63 22.60 -6.69 -17.11
C THR A 63 21.19 -6.24 -16.76
N LYS A 64 20.26 -6.28 -17.71
CA LYS A 64 18.85 -5.95 -17.45
C LYS A 64 18.24 -6.82 -16.33
N ALA A 65 18.59 -8.10 -16.29
CA ALA A 65 18.13 -9.01 -15.24
C ALA A 65 18.69 -8.64 -13.85
N ASP A 66 19.87 -8.03 -13.80
CA ASP A 66 20.45 -7.52 -12.55
C ASP A 66 19.71 -6.26 -12.09
N GLN A 67 19.34 -5.38 -13.03
CA GLN A 67 18.55 -4.19 -12.75
C GLN A 67 17.16 -4.53 -12.19
N GLU A 68 16.48 -5.51 -12.77
CA GLU A 68 15.17 -5.97 -12.28
C GLU A 68 15.26 -6.57 -10.87
N ARG A 69 16.31 -7.36 -10.60
CA ARG A 69 16.55 -7.91 -9.25
C ARG A 69 16.86 -6.82 -8.23
N ALA A 70 17.68 -5.84 -8.60
CA ALA A 70 17.99 -4.70 -7.74
C ALA A 70 16.72 -3.89 -7.45
N LEU A 71 15.91 -3.61 -8.47
CA LEU A 71 14.64 -2.90 -8.31
C LEU A 71 13.68 -3.66 -7.38
N HIS A 72 13.56 -4.97 -7.53
CA HIS A 72 12.71 -5.78 -6.65
C HIS A 72 13.23 -5.80 -5.21
N ALA A 73 14.56 -5.86 -5.02
CA ALA A 73 15.17 -5.75 -3.70
C ALA A 73 14.87 -4.38 -3.05
N ILE A 74 14.91 -3.30 -3.82
CA ILE A 74 14.56 -1.95 -3.35
C ILE A 74 13.10 -1.91 -2.88
N TYR A 75 12.15 -2.39 -3.69
CA TYR A 75 10.74 -2.41 -3.28
C TYR A 75 10.50 -3.25 -2.02
N ARG A 76 11.19 -4.39 -1.90
CA ARG A 76 11.09 -5.21 -0.69
C ARG A 76 11.65 -4.50 0.55
N LEU A 77 12.71 -3.72 0.40
CA LEU A 77 13.25 -2.92 1.49
C LEU A 77 12.29 -1.79 1.87
N GLU A 78 11.74 -1.10 0.88
CA GLU A 78 10.73 -0.04 1.09
C GLU A 78 9.53 -0.57 1.88
N SER A 79 8.93 -1.70 1.47
CA SER A 79 7.81 -2.28 2.23
C SER A 79 8.18 -2.63 3.67
N ARG A 80 9.38 -3.18 3.90
CA ARG A 80 9.83 -3.52 5.26
C ARG A 80 10.08 -2.29 6.12
N ILE A 81 10.53 -1.18 5.52
CA ILE A 81 10.71 0.09 6.22
C ILE A 81 9.35 0.61 6.67
N ILE A 82 8.37 0.63 5.76
CA ILE A 82 7.00 1.05 6.06
C ILE A 82 6.41 0.20 7.21
N ASP A 83 6.53 -1.13 7.14
CA ASP A 83 6.05 -2.02 8.21
C ASP A 83 6.71 -1.73 9.58
N LEU A 84 7.98 -1.31 9.58
CA LEU A 84 8.72 -0.97 10.80
C LEU A 84 8.32 0.40 11.34
N GLU A 85 8.08 1.37 10.45
CA GLU A 85 7.57 2.69 10.81
C GLU A 85 6.18 2.57 11.47
N GLU A 86 5.28 1.79 10.87
CA GLU A 86 3.95 1.53 11.44
C GLU A 86 4.03 0.88 12.83
N LYS A 87 4.90 -0.12 13.01
CA LYS A 87 5.11 -0.77 14.32
C LYS A 87 5.67 0.18 15.37
N LEU A 88 6.64 1.01 14.97
CA LEU A 88 7.25 1.98 15.88
C LEU A 88 6.22 3.01 16.35
N ASP A 89 5.35 3.47 15.45
CA ASP A 89 4.28 4.40 15.80
C ASP A 89 3.23 3.76 16.70
N ALA A 90 2.85 2.51 16.43
CA ALA A 90 1.95 1.74 17.31
C ALA A 90 2.52 1.58 18.74
N GLU A 91 3.80 1.21 18.88
CA GLU A 91 4.46 1.11 20.19
C GLU A 91 4.55 2.46 20.91
N ARG A 92 4.82 3.55 20.17
CA ARG A 92 4.85 4.91 20.72
C ARG A 92 3.46 5.35 21.19
N GLU A 93 2.41 4.94 20.49
CA GLU A 93 1.03 5.23 20.87
C GLU A 93 0.63 4.40 22.09
N GLU A 94 0.96 3.10 22.13
CA GLU A 94 0.73 2.25 23.29
C GLU A 94 1.41 2.82 24.55
N LYS A 95 2.71 3.16 24.47
CA LYS A 95 3.44 3.80 25.58
C LYS A 95 2.78 5.10 26.03
N ARG A 96 2.27 5.92 25.09
CA ARG A 96 1.53 7.15 25.41
C ARG A 96 0.19 6.87 26.11
N THR A 97 -0.55 5.84 25.69
CA THR A 97 -1.80 5.49 26.35
C THR A 97 -1.60 4.91 27.75
N ILE A 98 -0.52 4.15 27.98
CA ILE A 98 -0.16 3.63 29.30
C ILE A 98 0.21 4.78 30.23
N THR A 99 1.06 5.71 29.80
CA THR A 99 1.44 6.86 30.63
C THR A 99 0.25 7.77 30.95
N VAL A 100 -0.68 7.97 30.01
CA VAL A 100 -1.91 8.76 30.26
C VAL A 100 -2.87 8.03 31.20
N ARG A 101 -2.97 6.69 31.14
CA ARG A 101 -3.77 5.88 32.07
C ARG A 101 -3.19 5.90 33.48
N GLU A 102 -1.88 5.79 33.62
CA GLU A 102 -1.19 5.90 34.91
C GLU A 102 -1.28 7.33 35.48
N ALA A 103 -1.32 8.35 34.62
CA ALA A 103 -1.47 9.74 35.02
C ALA A 103 -2.93 10.17 35.30
N LYS A 104 -3.95 9.36 34.98
CA LYS A 104 -5.34 9.63 35.40
C LYS A 104 -5.52 9.11 36.82
N PRO A 105 -5.50 9.95 37.87
CA PRO A 105 -5.84 9.48 39.20
C PRO A 105 -7.29 9.00 39.15
N ALA A 106 -7.55 7.87 39.80
CA ALA A 106 -8.90 7.33 39.95
C ALA A 106 -9.85 8.47 40.34
N GLU A 107 -10.78 8.81 39.44
CA GLU A 107 -11.85 9.76 39.73
C GLU A 107 -12.53 9.28 41.03
N PRO A 108 -12.63 10.13 42.07
CA PRO A 108 -13.13 9.71 43.36
C PRO A 108 -14.65 9.51 43.26
N ARG A 109 -15.07 8.27 42.98
CA ARG A 109 -16.45 7.79 43.17
C ARG A 109 -16.91 7.81 44.65
N GLU A 110 -16.10 8.37 45.54
CA GLU A 110 -16.39 8.44 46.98
C GLU A 110 -17.14 9.71 47.41
N ARG A 111 -17.27 10.74 46.54
CA ARG A 111 -18.00 11.98 46.92
C ARG A 111 -19.52 11.85 46.92
N GLU A 112 -20.10 10.89 46.18
CA GLU A 112 -21.55 10.66 46.21
C GLU A 112 -21.99 9.79 47.39
N ALA A 113 -21.13 8.90 47.90
CA ALA A 113 -21.45 8.07 49.07
C ALA A 113 -21.40 8.85 50.39
N LEU A 114 -20.54 9.86 50.50
CA LEU A 114 -20.44 10.73 51.69
C LEU A 114 -21.55 11.77 51.80
N SER A 115 -22.17 12.17 50.67
CA SER A 115 -23.33 13.08 50.67
C SER A 115 -24.61 12.42 51.19
N ALA A 116 -24.80 11.12 50.97
CA ALA A 116 -25.99 10.39 51.41
C ALA A 116 -26.00 10.08 52.93
N HIS A 117 -24.82 10.03 53.55
CA HIS A 117 -24.68 9.76 54.98
C HIS A 117 -24.87 11.01 55.87
N ASP A 118 -24.67 12.21 55.32
CA ASP A 118 -24.85 13.46 56.07
C ASP A 118 -26.33 13.88 56.18
N GLU A 119 -27.14 13.61 55.15
CA GLU A 119 -28.58 13.90 55.18
C GLU A 119 -29.36 13.02 56.16
N THR A 120 -28.95 11.76 56.34
CA THR A 120 -29.61 10.82 57.28
C THR A 120 -29.29 11.13 58.75
N GLN A 121 -28.11 11.69 59.06
CA GLN A 121 -27.78 12.14 60.42
C GLN A 121 -28.51 13.44 60.79
N LYS A 122 -28.69 14.35 59.84
CA LYS A 122 -29.38 15.64 60.10
C LYS A 122 -30.86 15.46 60.46
N THR A 123 -31.54 14.45 59.92
CA THR A 123 -32.93 14.12 60.27
C THR A 123 -33.09 13.45 61.64
N LEU A 124 -32.09 12.69 62.12
CA LEU A 124 -32.16 12.02 63.42
C LEU A 124 -31.83 12.95 64.59
N VAL A 125 -30.96 13.95 64.40
CA VAL A 125 -30.60 14.92 65.44
C VAL A 125 -31.69 16.00 65.64
N GLY A 126 -32.50 16.29 64.63
CA GLY A 126 -33.59 17.27 64.70
C GLY A 126 -34.81 16.86 65.54
N LEU A 127 -34.95 15.58 65.92
CA LEU A 127 -36.12 15.09 66.67
C LEU A 127 -35.90 15.00 68.19
N ALA A 128 -34.69 15.26 68.70
CA ALA A 128 -34.31 15.01 70.10
C ALA A 128 -34.16 16.28 70.98
N HIS A 129 -34.61 17.46 70.52
CA HIS A 129 -34.55 18.69 71.32
C HIS A 129 -35.85 19.51 71.23
N ALA A 130 -36.87 19.05 71.97
CA ALA A 130 -38.03 19.85 72.34
C ALA A 130 -38.03 20.03 73.87
N PRO A 131 -37.73 21.23 74.42
CA PRO A 131 -37.76 21.46 75.86
C PRO A 131 -39.19 21.69 76.37
N ALA A 132 -39.50 21.08 77.52
CA ALA A 132 -40.74 21.28 78.26
C ALA A 132 -40.76 22.67 78.93
N GLU A 133 -41.79 23.46 78.64
CA GLU A 133 -42.08 24.73 79.33
C GLU A 133 -42.68 24.45 80.72
N THR A 134 -41.97 24.88 81.77
CA THR A 134 -42.49 25.01 83.14
C THR A 134 -42.89 26.45 83.41
N THR A 135 -44.18 26.64 83.67
CA THR A 135 -44.85 27.79 84.29
C THR A 135 -44.31 28.12 85.69
N GLU A 136 -44.14 29.41 86.02
CA GLU A 136 -44.50 30.04 87.33
C GLU A 136 -44.25 31.58 87.36
N PRO A 137 -44.83 32.36 88.32
CA PRO A 137 -45.52 33.61 87.98
C PRO A 137 -44.98 34.92 88.58
N ARG A 138 -45.55 36.01 88.05
CA ARG A 138 -45.48 37.45 88.39
C ARG A 138 -45.62 37.81 89.88
N LYS A 139 -44.81 38.77 90.32
CA LYS A 139 -45.23 39.97 91.08
C LYS A 139 -44.54 41.20 90.50
#